data_AF-B3ECU5-F1
#
_entry.id   AF-B3ECU5-F1
#
_cell.length_a   1.000
_cell.length_b   1.000
_cell.length_c   1.000
_cell.angle_alpha   90.00
_cell.angle_beta   90.00
_cell.angle_gamma   90.00
#
_symmetry.space_group_name_H-M   'P 1'
#
loop_
_entity.id
_entity.type
_entity.pdbx_description
1 polymer ?
#
loop_
_entity_poly.entity_id
_entity_poly.type
_entity_poly.pdbx_seq_one_letter_code
_entity_poly.pdbx_strand_id
1 'polypeptide(L)'
;MKARKNWISDKEQLSVSTQCELAGVTRSGYYGQSKSLMPNTEDLELMKLIDEEYTRHPFYGSRRMKQVLLTQGRKVNRKRVQRLMRNLGLAGMAPGPNTSKPHPQHKIYPYLLRGLAITRPNHVWSTDVTYCRLPGGFMYLTAVIDWYSRKVLAWRLSNSLDSSFCVDCLEEAIRKYGTPEIFNTDQGVQYTSDAFTSVLKSHEIRISMDGRGRALDNVFVERLWRNVKQEDLYLKGYETAVEMMRDSCQNRVRIRIC
;
A
#
# COMPACT_ATOMS: atom_id res chain seq x y z
N MET A 1 -2.55 33.86 0.55
CA MET A 1 -1.34 33.00 0.51
C MET A 1 -1.05 32.41 -0.89
N LYS A 2 -2.06 31.99 -1.69
CA LYS A 2 -1.85 31.47 -3.07
C LYS A 2 -1.24 32.49 -4.06
N ALA A 3 -1.67 33.75 -4.03
CA ALA A 3 -1.25 34.77 -5.00
C ALA A 3 0.26 35.14 -4.94
N ARG A 4 0.86 35.16 -3.74
CA ARG A 4 2.27 35.55 -3.53
C ARG A 4 3.27 34.50 -4.04
N LYS A 5 2.84 33.25 -4.20
CA LYS A 5 3.71 32.16 -4.68
C LYS A 5 3.96 32.23 -6.19
N ASN A 6 3.04 32.84 -6.94
CA ASN A 6 3.17 33.02 -8.39
C ASN A 6 4.21 34.09 -8.77
N TRP A 7 4.78 34.78 -7.77
CA TRP A 7 5.85 35.76 -7.94
C TRP A 7 7.25 35.12 -7.88
N ILE A 8 7.33 33.79 -7.71
CA ILE A 8 8.60 33.04 -7.57
C ILE A 8 8.82 32.20 -8.84
N SER A 9 9.95 32.41 -9.53
CA SER A 9 10.31 31.81 -10.81
C SER A 9 11.76 31.31 -10.83
N ASP A 10 12.00 30.12 -11.38
CA ASP A 10 13.33 29.53 -11.59
C ASP A 10 14.15 30.21 -12.70
N LYS A 11 13.57 31.20 -13.41
CA LYS A 11 14.19 31.89 -14.56
C LYS A 11 14.72 33.30 -14.26
N GLU A 12 14.66 33.74 -13.00
CA GLU A 12 15.09 35.06 -12.55
C GLU A 12 16.57 35.07 -12.13
N GLN A 13 17.22 36.24 -12.13
CA GLN A 13 18.63 36.40 -11.70
C GLN A 13 18.85 36.15 -10.19
N LEU A 14 17.77 36.05 -9.40
CA LEU A 14 17.81 35.85 -7.96
C LEU A 14 17.56 34.38 -7.58
N SER A 15 18.22 33.90 -6.53
CA SER A 15 18.01 32.55 -6.03
C SER A 15 16.57 32.34 -5.52
N VAL A 16 16.02 31.14 -5.68
CA VAL A 16 14.69 30.77 -5.12
C VAL A 16 14.60 31.02 -3.62
N SER A 17 15.73 30.98 -2.90
CA SER A 17 15.77 31.32 -1.46
C SER A 17 15.37 32.76 -1.21
N THR A 18 16.01 33.67 -1.96
CA THR A 18 15.82 35.12 -1.86
C THR A 18 14.42 35.49 -2.31
N GLN A 19 13.92 34.86 -3.37
CA GLN A 19 12.55 35.08 -3.87
C GLN A 19 11.48 34.64 -2.85
N CYS A 20 11.68 33.49 -2.20
CA CYS A 20 10.79 33.01 -1.13
C CYS A 20 10.74 33.98 0.06
N GLU A 21 11.90 34.51 0.46
CA GLU A 21 12.03 35.48 1.54
C GLU A 21 11.29 36.78 1.22
N LEU A 22 11.54 37.36 0.04
CA LEU A 22 10.89 38.59 -0.43
C LEU A 22 9.36 38.44 -0.60
N ALA A 23 8.90 37.26 -1.05
CA ALA A 23 7.48 36.98 -1.23
C ALA A 23 6.75 36.61 0.08
N GLY A 24 7.47 36.46 1.20
CA GLY A 24 6.92 36.01 2.48
C GLY A 24 6.36 34.58 2.41
N VAL A 25 7.00 33.71 1.62
CA VAL A 25 6.60 32.31 1.40
C VAL A 25 7.70 31.40 1.93
N THR A 26 7.36 30.38 2.72
CA THR A 26 8.35 29.39 3.14
C THR A 26 8.80 28.54 1.94
N ARG A 27 10.10 28.26 1.86
CA ARG A 27 10.68 27.42 0.80
C ARG A 27 9.98 26.05 0.70
N SER A 28 9.64 25.47 1.86
CA SER A 28 8.84 24.24 1.97
C SER A 28 7.42 24.41 1.42
N GLY A 29 6.79 25.57 1.61
CA GLY A 29 5.48 25.89 1.06
C GLY A 29 5.49 26.16 -0.46
N TYR A 30 6.60 26.62 -1.03
CA TYR A 30 6.80 26.77 -2.48
C TYR A 30 6.96 25.40 -3.16
N TYR A 31 7.95 24.61 -2.73
CA TYR A 31 8.18 23.27 -3.28
C TYR A 31 7.10 22.24 -2.91
N GLY A 32 6.40 22.46 -1.78
CA GLY A 32 5.32 21.60 -1.31
C GLY A 32 4.08 21.59 -2.22
N GLN A 33 3.86 22.66 -3.00
CA GLN A 33 2.70 22.78 -3.89
C GLN A 33 3.05 22.52 -5.37
N SER A 34 4.32 22.69 -5.76
CA SER A 34 4.84 22.21 -7.06
C SER A 34 4.80 20.67 -7.17
N LYS A 35 4.69 19.96 -6.04
CA LYS A 35 4.38 18.52 -5.96
C LYS A 35 2.89 18.17 -6.16
N SER A 36 2.16 18.96 -6.95
CA SER A 36 0.76 18.69 -7.24
C SER A 36 0.58 17.93 -8.57
N LEU A 37 0.19 16.66 -8.44
CA LEU A 37 -0.73 15.89 -9.30
C LEU A 37 -0.27 15.21 -10.58
N MET A 38 0.96 15.39 -11.08
CA MET A 38 1.48 14.55 -12.17
C MET A 38 2.57 13.63 -11.63
N PRO A 39 2.37 12.30 -11.65
CA PRO A 39 3.44 11.37 -11.34
C PRO A 39 4.58 11.59 -12.34
N ASN A 40 5.83 11.73 -11.87
CA ASN A 40 6.97 11.78 -12.76
C ASN A 40 6.99 10.51 -13.62
N THR A 41 6.90 10.64 -14.95
CA THR A 41 6.84 9.53 -15.92
C THR A 41 7.98 8.52 -15.70
N GLU A 42 9.16 8.99 -15.31
CA GLU A 42 10.29 8.14 -15.00
C GLU A 42 10.11 7.39 -13.66
N ASP A 43 9.58 8.04 -12.61
CA ASP A 43 9.22 7.34 -11.36
C ASP A 43 8.16 6.28 -11.62
N LEU A 44 7.21 6.59 -12.50
CA LEU A 44 6.18 5.68 -12.96
C LEU A 44 6.78 4.46 -13.67
N GLU A 45 7.67 4.62 -14.65
CA GLU A 45 8.34 3.48 -15.30
C GLU A 45 9.13 2.63 -14.28
N LEU A 46 9.87 3.28 -13.39
CA LEU A 46 10.63 2.58 -12.35
C LEU A 46 9.72 1.81 -11.40
N MET A 47 8.59 2.38 -11.01
CA MET A 47 7.59 1.70 -10.17
C MET A 47 7.01 0.46 -10.86
N LYS A 48 6.84 0.47 -12.19
CA LYS A 48 6.41 -0.71 -12.96
C LYS A 48 7.46 -1.83 -12.88
N LEU A 49 8.72 -1.51 -13.17
CA LEU A 49 9.81 -2.50 -13.12
C LEU A 49 10.02 -3.05 -11.71
N ILE A 50 9.89 -2.18 -10.69
CA ILE A 50 9.95 -2.58 -9.29
C ILE A 50 8.79 -3.52 -8.93
N ASP A 51 7.57 -3.22 -9.39
CA ASP A 51 6.39 -4.08 -9.18
C ASP A 51 6.62 -5.49 -9.72
N GLU A 52 6.93 -5.56 -11.01
CA GLU A 52 7.08 -6.82 -11.74
C GLU A 52 8.18 -7.68 -11.13
N GLU A 53 9.30 -7.05 -10.76
CA GLU A 53 10.41 -7.73 -10.13
C GLU A 53 10.07 -8.18 -8.71
N TYR A 54 9.38 -7.35 -7.92
CA TYR A 54 8.99 -7.71 -6.56
C TYR A 54 7.92 -8.80 -6.54
N THR A 55 6.95 -8.78 -7.48
CA THR A 55 5.96 -9.85 -7.65
C THR A 55 6.63 -11.18 -7.99
N ARG A 56 7.74 -11.17 -8.74
CA ARG A 56 8.55 -12.37 -9.01
C ARG A 56 9.44 -12.76 -7.82
N HIS A 57 10.00 -11.78 -7.12
CA HIS A 57 10.98 -11.97 -6.05
C HIS A 57 10.67 -11.09 -4.82
N PRO A 58 9.66 -11.45 -4.00
CA PRO A 58 9.18 -10.62 -2.88
C PRO A 58 10.21 -10.40 -1.77
N PHE A 59 11.31 -11.18 -1.74
CA PHE A 59 12.44 -10.98 -0.82
C PHE A 59 13.34 -9.81 -1.20
N TYR A 60 13.19 -9.22 -2.39
CA TYR A 60 14.11 -8.19 -2.87
C TYR A 60 13.86 -6.84 -2.19
N GLY A 61 14.75 -6.49 -1.26
CA GLY A 61 14.84 -5.13 -0.74
C GLY A 61 15.49 -4.14 -1.72
N SER A 62 15.43 -2.84 -1.38
CA SER A 62 15.94 -1.73 -2.22
C SER A 62 17.37 -1.89 -2.74
N ARG A 63 18.24 -2.63 -2.02
CA ARG A 63 19.61 -2.94 -2.47
C ARG A 63 19.61 -3.85 -3.69
N ARG A 64 18.89 -4.98 -3.63
CA ARG A 64 18.83 -5.97 -4.70
C ARG A 64 18.00 -5.43 -5.88
N MET A 65 16.92 -4.72 -5.58
CA MET A 65 16.10 -4.04 -6.58
C MET A 65 16.92 -3.02 -7.40
N LYS A 66 17.78 -2.23 -6.76
CA LYS A 66 18.70 -1.32 -7.46
C LYS A 66 19.64 -2.08 -8.43
N GLN A 67 20.13 -3.26 -8.03
CA GLN A 67 21.00 -4.06 -8.89
C GLN A 67 20.24 -4.60 -10.10
N VAL A 68 19.02 -5.11 -9.91
CA VAL A 68 18.17 -5.55 -11.03
C VAL A 68 17.92 -4.40 -12.00
N LEU A 69 17.51 -3.24 -11.51
CA LEU A 69 17.30 -2.06 -12.35
C LEU A 69 18.58 -1.65 -13.10
N LEU A 70 19.74 -1.76 -12.46
CA LEU A 70 21.02 -1.50 -13.11
C LEU A 70 21.32 -2.50 -14.24
N THR A 71 21.04 -3.80 -14.03
CA THR A 71 21.19 -4.82 -15.08
C THR A 71 20.23 -4.61 -16.26
N GLN A 72 19.10 -3.92 -16.03
CA GLN A 72 18.15 -3.50 -17.06
C GLN A 72 18.49 -2.12 -17.68
N GLY A 73 19.71 -1.61 -17.45
CA GLY A 73 20.18 -0.34 -18.01
C GLY A 73 19.69 0.92 -17.29
N ARG A 74 18.95 0.81 -16.18
CA ARG A 74 18.40 1.95 -15.43
C ARG A 74 19.33 2.35 -14.28
N LYS A 75 20.05 3.47 -14.43
CA LYS A 75 20.92 4.03 -13.39
C LYS A 75 20.13 4.83 -12.36
N VAL A 76 19.77 4.21 -11.23
CA VAL A 76 18.93 4.82 -10.19
C VAL A 76 19.61 4.82 -8.82
N ASN A 77 19.47 5.93 -8.08
CA ASN A 77 19.94 6.02 -6.69
C ASN A 77 19.11 5.09 -5.77
N ARG A 78 19.78 4.37 -4.87
CA ARG A 78 19.12 3.49 -3.88
C ARG A 78 18.04 4.21 -3.05
N LYS A 79 18.25 5.48 -2.67
CA LYS A 79 17.26 6.28 -1.93
C LYS A 79 15.99 6.52 -2.74
N ARG A 80 16.12 6.69 -4.06
CA ARG A 80 14.99 6.80 -4.99
C ARG A 80 14.24 5.46 -5.08
N VAL A 81 14.94 4.36 -5.28
CA VAL A 81 14.34 3.00 -5.25
C VAL A 81 13.61 2.74 -3.94
N GLN A 82 14.22 3.05 -2.79
CA GLN A 82 13.59 2.89 -1.48
C GLN A 82 12.34 3.76 -1.32
N ARG A 83 12.35 5.00 -1.80
CA ARG A 83 11.17 5.88 -1.81
C ARG A 83 10.06 5.27 -2.67
N LEU A 84 10.38 4.82 -3.88
CA LEU A 84 9.41 4.22 -4.80
C LEU A 84 8.83 2.93 -4.22
N MET A 85 9.65 2.03 -3.70
CA MET A 85 9.18 0.82 -3.00
C MET A 85 8.22 1.18 -1.86
N ARG A 86 8.55 2.18 -1.03
CA ARG A 86 7.65 2.63 0.04
C ARG A 86 6.35 3.23 -0.48
N ASN A 87 6.39 4.01 -1.56
CA ASN A 87 5.19 4.53 -2.22
C ASN A 87 4.29 3.39 -2.73
N LEU A 88 4.91 2.27 -3.09
CA LEU A 88 4.26 1.05 -3.54
C LEU A 88 3.84 0.11 -2.38
N GLY A 89 4.08 0.49 -1.12
CA GLY A 89 3.85 -0.39 0.03
C GLY A 89 4.83 -1.57 0.14
N LEU A 90 5.86 -1.64 -0.70
CA LEU A 90 6.79 -2.76 -0.78
C LEU A 90 7.96 -2.58 0.22
N ALA A 91 8.24 -3.64 0.99
CA ALA A 91 9.38 -3.69 1.90
C ALA A 91 10.16 -4.99 1.69
N GLY A 92 11.48 -4.90 1.56
CA GLY A 92 12.31 -6.10 1.48
C GLY A 92 12.23 -6.90 2.77
N MET A 93 12.12 -8.23 2.66
CA MET A 93 11.97 -9.16 3.80
C MET A 93 13.18 -9.22 4.76
N ALA A 94 14.27 -8.52 4.48
CA ALA A 94 15.44 -8.49 5.35
C ALA A 94 15.21 -7.54 6.55
N PRO A 95 15.49 -7.97 7.80
CA PRO A 95 15.39 -7.11 8.97
C PRO A 95 16.32 -5.89 8.79
N GLY A 96 15.71 -4.71 8.69
CA GLY A 96 16.43 -3.43 8.62
C GLY A 96 16.68 -2.86 10.01
N PRO A 97 17.67 -1.95 10.16
CA PRO A 97 17.83 -1.20 11.41
C PRO A 97 16.54 -0.42 11.73
N ASN A 98 16.19 -0.36 13.01
CA ASN A 98 14.98 0.27 13.51
C ASN A 98 15.08 1.81 13.36
N THR A 99 14.72 2.35 12.18
CA THR A 99 14.91 3.78 11.85
C THR A 99 13.74 4.68 12.25
N SER A 100 12.71 4.15 12.92
CA SER A 100 11.53 4.92 13.32
C SER A 100 11.18 4.64 14.78
N LYS A 101 11.15 5.69 15.60
CA LYS A 101 10.47 5.63 16.90
C LYS A 101 8.95 5.53 16.61
N PRO A 102 8.25 4.48 17.07
CA PRO A 102 6.80 4.42 16.94
C PRO A 102 6.18 5.67 17.55
N HIS A 103 5.24 6.30 16.86
CA HIS A 103 4.45 7.35 17.49
C HIS A 103 3.62 6.71 18.62
N PRO A 104 3.50 7.32 19.81
CA PRO A 104 2.84 6.68 20.97
C PRO A 104 1.41 6.20 20.71
N GLN A 105 0.73 6.81 19.74
CA GLN A 105 -0.64 6.50 19.34
C GLN A 105 -0.78 5.20 18.52
N HIS A 106 0.32 4.64 17.98
CA HIS A 106 0.26 3.42 17.17
C HIS A 106 0.41 2.21 18.08
N LYS A 107 -0.70 1.75 18.64
CA LYS A 107 -0.71 0.54 19.48
C LYS A 107 -0.43 -0.68 18.62
N ILE A 108 0.66 -1.38 18.93
CA ILE A 108 0.99 -2.68 18.35
C ILE A 108 0.36 -3.77 19.21
N TYR A 109 -0.31 -4.73 18.57
CA TYR A 109 -0.94 -5.86 19.25
C TYR A 109 -0.07 -7.12 19.15
N PRO A 110 -0.17 -8.07 20.10
CA PRO A 110 0.59 -9.31 20.05
C PRO A 110 0.17 -10.16 18.83
N TYR A 111 1.10 -10.99 18.36
CA TYR A 111 0.82 -11.98 17.33
C TYR A 111 0.17 -13.22 17.94
N LEU A 112 -1.05 -13.57 17.50
CA LEU A 112 -1.90 -14.60 18.12
C LEU A 112 -1.92 -15.93 17.37
N LEU A 113 -1.34 -16.00 16.18
CA LEU A 113 -1.46 -17.18 15.30
C LEU A 113 -0.41 -18.27 15.58
N ARG A 114 0.50 -18.05 16.55
CA ARG A 114 1.57 -19.01 16.86
C ARG A 114 0.98 -20.29 17.43
N GLY A 115 1.16 -21.40 16.70
CA GLY A 115 0.66 -22.72 17.09
C GLY A 115 -0.86 -22.84 17.00
N LEU A 116 -1.54 -21.88 16.38
CA LEU A 116 -2.99 -21.91 16.22
C LEU A 116 -3.36 -22.77 15.00
N ALA A 117 -4.09 -23.87 15.24
CA ALA A 117 -4.70 -24.64 14.17
C ALA A 117 -5.95 -23.92 13.64
N ILE A 118 -5.93 -23.50 12.38
CA ILE A 118 -7.08 -22.84 11.73
C ILE A 118 -7.96 -23.91 11.10
N THR A 119 -9.08 -24.23 11.76
CA THR A 119 -9.90 -25.42 11.45
C THR A 119 -11.31 -25.14 10.94
N ARG A 120 -11.75 -23.88 10.87
CA ARG A 120 -13.10 -23.51 10.42
C ARG A 120 -13.13 -22.12 9.77
N PRO A 121 -14.12 -21.83 8.90
CA PRO A 121 -14.39 -20.47 8.44
C PRO A 121 -14.60 -19.52 9.61
N ASN A 122 -14.22 -18.26 9.44
CA ASN A 122 -14.31 -17.18 10.43
C ASN A 122 -13.48 -17.40 11.70
N HIS A 123 -12.55 -18.36 11.70
CA HIS A 123 -11.59 -18.47 12.80
C HIS A 123 -10.55 -17.34 12.72
N VAL A 124 -9.98 -17.11 11.54
CA VAL A 124 -8.97 -16.07 11.31
C VAL A 124 -9.26 -15.40 9.97
N TRP A 125 -9.38 -14.08 10.00
CA TRP A 125 -9.35 -13.25 8.79
C TRP A 125 -8.04 -12.47 8.74
N SER A 126 -7.61 -12.07 7.55
CA SER A 126 -6.58 -11.05 7.37
C SER A 126 -6.95 -10.05 6.29
N THR A 127 -6.21 -8.94 6.25
CA THR A 127 -6.28 -7.96 5.18
C THR A 127 -4.89 -7.45 4.86
N ASP A 128 -4.75 -6.92 3.65
CA ASP A 128 -3.58 -6.20 3.20
C ASP A 128 -3.99 -5.15 2.17
N VAL A 129 -3.06 -4.28 1.79
CA VAL A 129 -3.20 -3.36 0.67
C VAL A 129 -2.12 -3.64 -0.36
N THR A 130 -2.52 -3.79 -1.62
CA THR A 130 -1.62 -3.66 -2.77
C THR A 130 -1.99 -2.41 -3.57
N TYR A 131 -1.10 -1.97 -4.44
CA TYR A 131 -1.45 -1.02 -5.49
C TYR A 131 -1.79 -1.74 -6.80
N CYS A 132 -2.58 -1.07 -7.62
CA CYS A 132 -2.95 -1.42 -8.99
C CYS A 132 -2.42 -0.34 -9.92
N ARG A 133 -1.64 -0.73 -10.93
CA ARG A 133 -1.02 0.21 -11.85
C ARG A 133 -2.00 0.67 -12.94
N LEU A 134 -1.96 1.97 -13.26
CA LEU A 134 -2.65 2.56 -14.42
C LEU A 134 -1.68 3.44 -15.23
N PRO A 135 -1.98 3.77 -16.50
CA PRO A 135 -1.17 4.70 -17.29
C PRO A 135 -1.01 6.07 -16.62
N GLY A 136 -2.08 6.61 -16.03
CA GLY A 136 -2.09 7.92 -15.35
C GLY A 136 -1.65 7.90 -13.87
N GLY A 137 -1.25 6.76 -13.31
CA GLY A 137 -0.90 6.65 -11.90
C GLY A 137 -1.08 5.26 -11.31
N PHE A 138 -1.61 5.19 -10.09
CA PHE A 138 -1.95 3.93 -9.44
C PHE A 138 -3.15 4.12 -8.53
N MET A 139 -3.83 3.01 -8.28
CA MET A 139 -4.85 2.88 -7.26
C MET A 139 -4.37 1.95 -6.16
N TYR A 140 -5.06 1.95 -5.03
CA TYR A 140 -4.84 1.02 -3.93
C TYR A 140 -6.03 0.07 -3.84
N LEU A 141 -5.73 -1.21 -3.72
CA LEU A 141 -6.68 -2.31 -3.55
C LEU A 141 -6.44 -2.93 -2.19
N THR A 142 -7.48 -3.00 -1.37
CA THR A 142 -7.49 -3.78 -0.13
C THR A 142 -8.46 -4.94 -0.26
N ALA A 143 -8.17 -6.04 0.42
CA ALA A 143 -9.03 -7.22 0.44
C ALA A 143 -8.99 -7.89 1.80
N VAL A 144 -10.17 -8.23 2.33
CA VAL A 144 -10.32 -9.07 3.52
C VAL A 144 -10.48 -10.51 3.08
N ILE A 145 -9.66 -11.42 3.60
CA ILE A 145 -9.65 -12.84 3.27
C ILE A 145 -9.87 -13.70 4.52
N ASP A 146 -10.65 -14.77 4.37
CA ASP A 146 -10.75 -15.83 5.37
C ASP A 146 -9.64 -16.87 5.19
N TRP A 147 -8.91 -17.16 6.27
CA TRP A 147 -7.77 -18.09 6.22
C TRP A 147 -8.18 -19.54 6.05
N TYR A 148 -9.35 -19.97 6.48
CA TYR A 148 -9.71 -21.38 6.32
C TYR A 148 -10.15 -21.67 4.88
N SER A 149 -11.12 -20.90 4.40
CA SER A 149 -11.77 -21.08 3.11
C SER A 149 -11.03 -20.45 1.93
N ARG A 150 -10.02 -19.61 2.18
CA ARG A 150 -9.31 -18.80 1.16
C ARG A 150 -10.22 -17.83 0.42
N LYS A 151 -11.42 -17.58 0.93
CA LYS A 151 -12.40 -16.73 0.29
C LYS A 151 -12.08 -15.26 0.53
N VAL A 152 -12.04 -14.47 -0.54
CA VAL A 152 -12.09 -13.00 -0.44
C VAL A 152 -13.51 -12.61 -0.02
N LEU A 153 -13.63 -12.02 1.16
CA LEU A 153 -14.90 -11.66 1.79
C LEU A 153 -15.38 -10.30 1.29
N ALA A 154 -14.48 -9.33 1.24
CA ALA A 154 -14.71 -8.01 0.70
C ALA A 154 -13.41 -7.48 0.10
N TRP A 155 -13.51 -6.54 -0.83
CA TRP A 155 -12.39 -5.78 -1.35
C TRP A 155 -12.84 -4.36 -1.70
N ARG A 156 -11.91 -3.40 -1.69
CA ARG A 156 -12.17 -2.00 -2.03
C ARG A 156 -11.01 -1.38 -2.78
N LEU A 157 -11.34 -0.47 -3.69
CA LEU A 157 -10.38 0.35 -4.43
C LEU A 157 -10.42 1.79 -3.94
N SER A 158 -9.25 2.41 -3.83
CA SER A 158 -9.09 3.83 -3.50
C SER A 158 -8.00 4.47 -4.36
N ASN A 159 -8.10 5.77 -4.64
CA ASN A 159 -7.03 6.55 -5.24
C ASN A 159 -6.06 7.14 -4.20
N SER A 160 -6.34 6.95 -2.90
CA SER A 160 -5.48 7.34 -1.78
C SER A 160 -5.23 6.18 -0.82
N LEU A 161 -4.07 6.20 -0.16
CA LEU A 161 -3.69 5.21 0.85
C LEU A 161 -4.17 5.63 2.25
N ASP A 162 -5.39 6.13 2.34
CA ASP A 162 -6.04 6.48 3.61
C ASP A 162 -6.52 5.22 4.35
N SER A 163 -6.81 5.34 5.65
CA SER A 163 -7.35 4.21 6.42
C SER A 163 -8.84 3.97 6.18
N SER A 164 -9.59 4.95 5.64
CA SER A 164 -11.06 4.85 5.50
C SER A 164 -11.48 3.72 4.58
N PHE A 165 -10.85 3.54 3.42
CA PHE A 165 -11.26 2.45 2.52
C PHE A 165 -10.95 1.05 3.09
N CYS A 166 -9.95 0.94 3.97
CA CYS A 166 -9.67 -0.30 4.72
C CYS A 166 -10.77 -0.58 5.76
N VAL A 167 -11.25 0.46 6.45
CA VAL A 167 -12.37 0.37 7.40
C VAL A 167 -13.64 -0.05 6.67
N ASP A 168 -13.99 0.60 5.56
CA ASP A 168 -15.17 0.27 4.77
C ASP A 168 -15.16 -1.20 4.30
N CYS A 169 -13.98 -1.68 3.89
CA CYS A 169 -13.80 -3.07 3.48
C CYS A 169 -14.01 -4.05 4.63
N LEU A 170 -13.50 -3.74 5.82
CA LEU A 170 -13.70 -4.53 7.03
C LEU A 170 -15.18 -4.58 7.43
N GLU A 171 -15.85 -3.43 7.51
CA GLU A 171 -17.26 -3.33 7.88
C GLU A 171 -18.15 -4.08 6.89
N GLU A 172 -17.86 -4.02 5.59
CA GLU A 172 -18.58 -4.79 4.59
C GLU A 172 -18.41 -6.31 4.80
N ALA A 173 -17.20 -6.77 5.06
CA ALA A 173 -16.94 -8.19 5.33
C ALA A 173 -17.72 -8.63 6.58
N ILE A 174 -17.69 -7.84 7.65
CA ILE A 174 -18.42 -8.12 8.89
C ILE A 174 -19.93 -8.20 8.63
N ARG A 175 -20.48 -7.22 7.91
CA ARG A 175 -21.91 -7.16 7.58
C ARG A 175 -22.39 -8.36 6.77
N LYS A 176 -21.54 -8.89 5.89
CA LYS A 176 -21.88 -10.01 4.99
C LYS A 176 -21.64 -11.39 5.60
N TYR A 177 -20.63 -11.53 6.44
CA TYR A 177 -20.12 -12.85 6.87
C TYR A 177 -20.04 -13.05 8.39
N GLY A 178 -20.47 -12.06 9.17
CA GLY A 178 -20.33 -12.07 10.63
C GLY A 178 -18.93 -11.66 11.07
N THR A 179 -18.56 -11.96 12.31
CA THR A 179 -17.25 -11.58 12.85
C THR A 179 -16.30 -12.78 12.89
N PRO A 180 -15.00 -12.57 12.63
CA PRO A 180 -14.01 -13.58 12.92
C PRO A 180 -13.60 -13.58 14.40
N GLU A 181 -12.99 -14.67 14.87
CA GLU A 181 -12.43 -14.70 16.23
C GLU A 181 -11.11 -13.93 16.35
N ILE A 182 -10.32 -13.92 15.28
CA ILE A 182 -9.04 -13.21 15.19
C ILE A 182 -8.98 -12.48 13.85
N PHE A 183 -8.51 -11.23 13.89
CA PHE A 183 -8.19 -10.47 12.70
C PHE A 183 -6.70 -10.15 12.67
N ASN A 184 -5.99 -10.67 11.67
CA ASN A 184 -4.54 -10.53 11.51
C ASN A 184 -4.18 -9.46 10.48
N THR A 185 -3.24 -8.60 10.84
CA THR A 185 -2.73 -7.51 9.98
C THR A 185 -1.22 -7.37 10.13
N ASP A 186 -0.59 -6.65 9.20
CA ASP A 186 0.76 -6.15 9.46
C ASP A 186 0.73 -4.95 10.45
N GLN A 187 1.89 -4.37 10.74
CA GLN A 187 2.00 -3.20 11.62
C GLN A 187 1.90 -1.87 10.84
N GLY A 188 1.22 -1.87 9.69
CA GLY A 188 1.00 -0.70 8.85
C GLY A 188 0.22 0.41 9.55
N VAL A 189 0.43 1.65 9.11
CA VAL A 189 -0.24 2.83 9.69
C VAL A 189 -1.76 2.74 9.59
N GLN A 190 -2.27 2.11 8.53
CA GLN A 190 -3.69 1.93 8.28
C GLN A 190 -4.32 1.03 9.35
N TYR A 191 -3.66 -0.07 9.70
CA TYR A 191 -4.17 -1.08 10.63
C TYR A 191 -3.84 -0.81 12.09
N THR A 192 -2.81 0.00 12.35
CA THR A 192 -2.51 0.54 13.68
C THR A 192 -3.35 1.79 14.04
N SER A 193 -4.16 2.30 13.11
CA SER A 193 -5.02 3.47 13.33
C SER A 193 -6.15 3.19 14.32
N ASP A 194 -6.56 4.22 15.08
CA ASP A 194 -7.71 4.11 15.97
C ASP A 194 -9.01 3.83 15.21
N ALA A 195 -9.18 4.39 14.01
CA ALA A 195 -10.35 4.14 13.17
C ALA A 195 -10.50 2.64 12.85
N PHE A 196 -9.41 1.97 12.46
CA PHE A 196 -9.44 0.54 12.14
C PHE A 196 -9.59 -0.33 13.39
N THR A 197 -8.78 -0.07 14.42
CA THR A 197 -8.80 -0.92 15.63
C THR A 197 -10.06 -0.74 16.47
N SER A 198 -10.76 0.39 16.37
CA SER A 198 -12.03 0.60 17.08
C SER A 198 -13.15 -0.27 16.54
N VAL A 199 -13.21 -0.51 15.23
CA VAL A 199 -14.18 -1.44 14.62
C VAL A 199 -13.94 -2.87 15.10
N LEU A 200 -12.67 -3.31 15.15
CA LEU A 200 -12.36 -4.65 15.67
C LEU A 200 -12.77 -4.79 17.14
N LYS A 201 -12.49 -3.78 17.97
CA LYS A 201 -12.85 -3.77 19.39
C LYS A 201 -14.37 -3.74 19.61
N SER A 202 -15.12 -2.95 18.84
CA SER A 202 -16.58 -2.86 18.99
C SER A 202 -17.30 -4.17 18.65
N HIS A 203 -16.64 -5.03 17.87
CA HIS A 203 -17.12 -6.36 17.52
C HIS A 203 -16.45 -7.49 18.34
N GLU A 204 -15.71 -7.15 19.39
CA GLU A 204 -15.00 -8.09 20.27
C GLU A 204 -14.03 -9.02 19.53
N ILE A 205 -13.51 -8.58 18.39
CA ILE A 205 -12.58 -9.33 17.55
C ILE A 205 -11.17 -9.20 18.13
N ARG A 206 -10.47 -10.33 18.34
CA ARG A 206 -9.08 -10.31 18.83
C ARG A 206 -8.15 -9.80 17.73
N ILE A 207 -7.38 -8.77 18.06
CA ILE A 207 -6.45 -8.14 17.13
C ILE A 207 -5.11 -8.87 17.20
N SER A 208 -4.66 -9.39 16.05
CA SER A 208 -3.33 -9.98 15.87
C SER A 208 -2.53 -9.12 14.89
N MET A 209 -1.25 -8.86 15.21
CA MET A 209 -0.35 -8.16 14.29
C MET A 209 0.93 -8.93 14.06
N ASP A 210 1.33 -9.05 12.81
CA ASP A 210 2.59 -9.68 12.42
C ASP A 210 3.78 -8.92 13.01
N GLY A 211 4.78 -9.65 13.47
CA GLY A 211 6.05 -9.03 13.87
C GLY A 211 6.79 -8.49 12.64
N ARG A 212 7.58 -7.41 12.81
CA ARG A 212 8.50 -6.95 11.76
C ARG A 212 9.39 -8.11 11.29
N GLY A 213 9.25 -8.52 10.03
CA GLY A 213 10.01 -9.62 9.42
C GLY A 213 9.29 -10.99 9.34
N ARG A 214 7.98 -11.07 9.64
CA ARG A 214 7.19 -12.31 9.51
C ARG A 214 6.37 -12.38 8.21
N ALA A 215 7.03 -12.26 7.06
CA ALA A 215 6.37 -12.31 5.76
C ALA A 215 5.68 -13.66 5.44
N LEU A 216 6.13 -14.76 6.07
CA LEU A 216 5.55 -16.10 5.84
C LEU A 216 4.09 -16.25 6.29
N ASP A 217 3.62 -15.37 7.20
CA ASP A 217 2.26 -15.43 7.70
C ASP A 217 1.26 -14.79 6.72
N ASN A 218 1.73 -13.98 5.76
CA ASN A 218 0.88 -13.34 4.77
C ASN A 218 0.81 -14.10 3.43
N VAL A 219 1.30 -15.35 3.37
CA VAL A 219 1.43 -16.15 2.12
C VAL A 219 0.13 -16.23 1.31
N PHE A 220 -1.03 -16.30 1.97
CA PHE A 220 -2.31 -16.36 1.27
C PHE A 220 -2.70 -15.03 0.62
N VAL A 221 -2.38 -13.93 1.28
CA VAL A 221 -2.61 -12.59 0.75
C VAL A 221 -1.59 -12.25 -0.33
N GLU A 222 -0.33 -12.66 -0.18
CA GLU A 222 0.68 -12.55 -1.23
C GLU A 222 0.29 -13.36 -2.48
N ARG A 223 -0.20 -14.60 -2.31
CA ARG A 223 -0.71 -15.41 -3.42
C ARG A 223 -1.92 -14.75 -4.08
N LEU A 224 -2.84 -14.21 -3.27
CA LEU A 224 -3.97 -13.43 -3.77
C LEU A 224 -3.50 -12.28 -4.66
N TRP A 225 -2.55 -11.46 -4.20
CA TRP A 225 -2.02 -10.35 -4.98
C TRP A 225 -1.29 -10.77 -6.24
N ARG A 226 -0.55 -11.88 -6.19
CA ARG A 226 0.07 -12.43 -7.39
C ARG A 226 -0.98 -12.80 -8.43
N ASN A 227 -2.03 -13.51 -8.05
CA ASN A 227 -3.09 -13.91 -8.97
C ASN A 227 -3.82 -12.69 -9.55
N VAL A 228 -4.22 -11.74 -8.69
CA VAL A 228 -4.87 -10.49 -9.15
C VAL A 228 -3.98 -9.73 -10.14
N LYS A 229 -2.68 -9.58 -9.83
CA LYS A 229 -1.77 -8.86 -10.72
C LYS A 229 -1.58 -9.58 -12.05
N GLN A 230 -1.33 -10.89 -12.03
CA GLN A 230 -1.00 -11.66 -13.23
C GLN A 230 -2.21 -11.96 -14.12
N GLU A 231 -3.33 -12.37 -13.51
CA GLU A 231 -4.50 -12.89 -14.24
C GLU A 231 -5.51 -11.80 -14.59
N ASP A 232 -5.47 -10.66 -13.90
CA ASP A 232 -6.42 -9.56 -14.12
C ASP A 232 -5.71 -8.27 -14.54
N LEU A 233 -4.93 -7.66 -13.65
CA LEU A 233 -4.40 -6.30 -13.87
C LEU A 233 -3.45 -6.21 -15.07
N TYR A 234 -2.47 -7.12 -15.15
CA TYR A 234 -1.50 -7.12 -16.24
C TYR A 234 -2.08 -7.64 -17.55
N LEU A 235 -3.03 -8.57 -17.48
CA LEU A 235 -3.67 -9.14 -18.66
C LEU A 235 -4.61 -8.15 -19.35
N LYS A 236 -5.42 -7.42 -18.57
CA LYS A 236 -6.42 -6.48 -19.10
C LYS A 236 -5.85 -5.10 -19.37
N GLY A 237 -4.83 -4.66 -18.63
CA GLY A 237 -4.12 -3.42 -18.91
C GLY A 237 -5.00 -2.16 -18.87
N TYR A 238 -5.92 -2.07 -17.90
CA TYR A 238 -6.89 -0.97 -17.78
C TYR A 238 -6.28 0.42 -17.99
N GLU A 239 -6.95 1.26 -18.78
CA GLU A 239 -6.47 2.61 -19.08
C GLU A 239 -6.86 3.61 -18.00
N THR A 240 -7.99 3.38 -17.33
CA THR A 240 -8.53 4.30 -16.32
C THR A 240 -8.99 3.59 -15.05
N ALA A 241 -8.97 4.33 -13.94
CA ALA A 241 -9.52 3.89 -12.67
C ALA A 241 -11.01 3.53 -12.78
N VAL A 242 -11.77 4.29 -13.58
CA VAL A 242 -13.20 4.09 -13.79
C VAL A 242 -13.47 2.77 -14.50
N GLU A 243 -12.67 2.44 -15.52
CA GLU A 243 -12.76 1.17 -16.23
C GLU A 243 -12.48 -0.01 -15.29
N MET A 244 -11.38 0.05 -14.54
CA MET A 244 -11.02 -0.97 -13.55
C MET A 244 -12.12 -1.15 -12.49
N MET A 245 -12.67 -0.06 -11.96
CA MET A 245 -13.79 -0.11 -11.01
C MET A 245 -15.05 -0.73 -11.62
N ARG A 246 -15.39 -0.38 -12.87
CA ARG A 246 -16.59 -0.90 -13.55
C ARG A 246 -16.48 -2.39 -13.80
N ASP A 247 -15.34 -2.85 -14.34
CA ASP A 247 -15.14 -4.27 -14.60
C ASP A 247 -15.12 -5.06 -13.29
N SER A 248 -14.45 -4.56 -12.25
CA SER A 248 -14.43 -5.20 -10.93
C SER A 248 -15.80 -5.22 -10.24
N CYS A 249 -16.67 -4.23 -10.50
CA CYS A 249 -18.05 -4.22 -10.02
C CYS A 249 -18.95 -5.23 -10.77
N GLN A 250 -18.68 -5.48 -12.05
CA GLN A 250 -19.47 -6.39 -12.90
C GLN A 250 -19.01 -7.84 -12.76
N ASN A 251 -17.70 -8.06 -12.84
CA ASN A 251 -17.06 -9.29 -12.44
C ASN A 251 -16.79 -9.18 -10.93
N ARG A 252 -17.72 -9.62 -10.07
CA ARG A 252 -17.38 -9.95 -8.67
C ARG A 252 -16.09 -10.74 -8.74
N VAL A 253 -14.95 -10.12 -8.40
CA VAL A 253 -13.65 -10.68 -8.78
C VAL A 253 -13.65 -12.12 -8.29
N ARG A 254 -13.81 -13.07 -9.22
CA ARG A 254 -13.82 -14.50 -8.93
C ARG A 254 -12.35 -14.84 -8.81
N ILE A 255 -11.70 -14.25 -7.81
CA ILE A 255 -10.33 -14.59 -7.46
C ILE A 255 -10.46 -15.94 -6.78
N ARG A 256 -10.52 -16.99 -7.61
CA ARG A 256 -10.33 -18.35 -7.14
C ARG A 256 -8.88 -18.41 -6.69
N ILE A 257 -8.68 -18.32 -5.38
CA ILE A 257 -7.44 -18.79 -4.78
C ILE A 257 -7.54 -20.31 -4.86
N CYS A 258 -7.03 -20.89 -5.94
CA CYS A 258 -6.72 -22.31 -5.99
C CYS A 258 -5.48 -22.61 -5.12
#